data_AF-A0AAU9USP8-F1
#
_entry.id   AF-A0AAU9USP8-F1
#
_cell.length_a   1.000
_cell.length_b   1.000
_cell.length_c   1.000
_cell.angle_alpha   90.00
_cell.angle_beta   90.00
_cell.angle_gamma   90.00
#
_symmetry.space_group_name_H-M   'P 1'
#
loop_
_entity.id
_entity.type
_entity.pdbx_description
1 polymer ?
#
loop_
_entity_poly.entity_id
_entity_poly.type
_entity_poly.pdbx_seq_one_letter_code
_entity_poly.pdbx_strand_id
1 'polypeptide(L)'
;MLRETLAAGVAYLHEGVSAADRRAAQQLLESGAAQLCVVAAELAYAFAAHCHTVIVADTCTYNGKLHCYEQYPVTTVLQMLGRACRPLDDDSSVAVLMCAAHHKTFFTKLLNDCLPLESHLDHRLHDHMNAEIVTKTIENKQDAVDYLTWTFLYRRLTQNPNYYNLQGVTHRHLSDHLSELVETTLADLEQSKCIAIEDEMDVQPLNLGMIASYYYINYTTIELFSLSLTSKTKIRGLLEIISSAAEYSDLCIRHREENIIKTLAAKVPHKPAPAAGGAVRYNEPHVKAHVLLQAHLSRAQLPAELQADTALVLTKAIRLIQACVDVVSSSGWLSPAVAAMELAQMVTQAMWAKDSYLRQLPHFTPELVQRCADKGVETVFDVMELEDNARAKLLQLQPQEMADVARFCNRYPNVELSYEVQNPRRLRVGRPVVVEVSLEREDDVVGPVIAPFFPQKREEGWWVVIGEPKSNSLLSIKRVALGRAARLRLDFVVGAPGRHAYTLYFMSDAYLGADQEYKFTVDVADAPDDDSDSD
;
A
#
# COMPACT_ATOMS: atom_id res chain seq x y z
N MET A 1 33.04 -2.81 -12.33
CA MET A 1 32.87 -1.36 -12.08
C MET A 1 33.15 -0.96 -10.63
N LEU A 2 32.28 -1.19 -9.62
CA LEU A 2 32.58 -0.70 -8.24
C LEU A 2 33.89 -1.25 -7.65
N ARG A 3 34.21 -2.53 -7.87
CA ARG A 3 35.50 -3.11 -7.45
C ARG A 3 36.71 -2.44 -8.11
N GLU A 4 36.58 -2.07 -9.38
CA GLU A 4 37.67 -1.44 -10.15
C GLU A 4 37.91 -0.01 -9.68
N THR A 5 36.84 0.76 -9.44
CA THR A 5 36.99 2.13 -8.92
C THR A 5 37.49 2.13 -7.49
N LEU A 6 37.03 1.19 -6.65
CA LEU A 6 37.51 1.04 -5.27
C LEU A 6 38.99 0.67 -5.21
N ALA A 7 39.47 -0.15 -6.15
CA ALA A 7 40.90 -0.46 -6.25
C ALA A 7 41.75 0.79 -6.56
N ALA A 8 41.15 1.81 -7.19
CA ALA A 8 41.75 3.12 -7.41
C ALA A 8 41.46 4.12 -6.26
N GLY A 9 40.86 3.69 -5.15
CA GLY A 9 40.52 4.53 -4.00
C GLY A 9 39.23 5.35 -4.14
N VAL A 10 38.39 5.04 -5.14
CA VAL A 10 37.15 5.77 -5.44
C VAL A 10 35.91 4.87 -5.34
N ALA A 11 35.03 5.17 -4.41
CA ALA A 11 33.71 4.56 -4.31
C ALA A 11 32.66 5.37 -5.09
N TYR A 12 31.59 4.71 -5.53
CA TYR A 12 30.38 5.40 -5.96
C TYR A 12 29.14 4.65 -5.48
N LEU A 13 28.15 5.39 -4.99
CA LEU A 13 26.95 4.86 -4.34
C LEU A 13 25.70 5.44 -4.99
N HIS A 14 24.78 4.57 -5.37
CA HIS A 14 23.45 4.91 -5.89
C HIS A 14 22.43 3.87 -5.42
N GLU A 15 21.14 4.06 -5.70
CA GLU A 15 20.05 3.19 -5.23
C GLU A 15 20.22 1.72 -5.62
N GLY A 16 20.88 1.44 -6.75
CA GLY A 16 21.13 0.08 -7.23
C GLY A 16 22.29 -0.65 -6.55
N VAL A 17 23.05 0.00 -5.67
CA VAL A 17 24.13 -0.65 -4.92
C VAL A 17 23.55 -1.37 -3.70
N SER A 18 23.94 -2.64 -3.51
CA SER A 18 23.40 -3.48 -2.43
C SER A 18 23.67 -2.87 -1.05
N ALA A 19 22.80 -3.12 -0.06
CA ALA A 19 22.99 -2.61 1.29
C ALA A 19 24.28 -3.12 1.97
N ALA A 20 24.80 -4.28 1.55
CA ALA A 20 26.08 -4.79 2.01
C ALA A 20 27.25 -4.00 1.39
N ASP A 21 27.23 -3.80 0.06
CA ASP A 21 28.27 -3.04 -0.64
C ASP A 21 28.28 -1.57 -0.21
N ARG A 22 27.11 -0.97 0.02
CA ARG A 22 26.99 0.40 0.56
C ARG A 22 27.67 0.52 1.93
N ARG A 23 27.49 -0.47 2.82
CA ARG A 23 28.13 -0.50 4.14
C ARG A 23 29.64 -0.69 4.02
N ALA A 24 30.08 -1.62 3.18
CA ALA A 24 31.50 -1.86 2.96
C ALA A 24 32.21 -0.61 2.41
N ALA A 25 31.63 0.04 1.40
CA ALA A 25 32.19 1.27 0.83
C ALA A 25 32.26 2.42 1.85
N GLN A 26 31.25 2.57 2.72
CA GLN A 26 31.26 3.57 3.78
C GLN A 26 32.35 3.30 4.82
N GLN A 27 32.53 2.05 5.24
CA GLN A 27 33.62 1.65 6.16
C GLN A 27 35.00 1.90 5.54
N LEU A 28 35.16 1.62 4.25
CA LEU A 28 36.41 1.91 3.53
C LEU A 28 36.70 3.41 3.48
N LEU A 29 35.67 4.24 3.34
CA LEU A 29 35.80 5.70 3.37
C LEU A 29 36.19 6.20 4.77
N GLU A 30 35.50 5.75 5.82
CA GLU A 30 35.75 6.15 7.21
C GLU A 30 37.14 5.71 7.71
N SER A 31 37.59 4.52 7.30
CA SER A 31 38.94 4.02 7.62
C SER A 31 40.05 4.70 6.81
N GLY A 32 39.72 5.54 5.83
CA GLY A 32 40.66 6.20 4.94
C GLY A 32 41.25 5.28 3.86
N ALA A 33 40.76 4.04 3.72
CA ALA A 33 41.17 3.12 2.66
C ALA A 33 40.66 3.56 1.28
N ALA A 34 39.48 4.18 1.22
CA ALA A 34 38.97 4.91 0.06
C ALA A 34 39.07 6.41 0.34
N GLN A 35 39.58 7.19 -0.61
CA GLN A 35 39.78 8.63 -0.45
C GLN A 35 38.59 9.45 -0.95
N LEU A 36 37.83 8.92 -1.92
CA LEU A 36 36.72 9.62 -2.55
C LEU A 36 35.50 8.71 -2.63
N CYS A 37 34.32 9.26 -2.39
CA CYS A 37 33.04 8.58 -2.59
C CYS A 37 32.07 9.51 -3.32
N VAL A 38 31.57 9.09 -4.48
CA VAL A 38 30.55 9.80 -5.24
C VAL A 38 29.18 9.24 -4.87
N VAL A 39 28.30 10.05 -4.29
CA VAL A 39 27.00 9.59 -3.76
C VAL A 39 25.87 10.27 -4.51
N ALA A 40 24.92 9.48 -5.01
CA ALA A 40 23.69 9.98 -5.61
C ALA A 40 22.83 10.73 -4.56
N ALA A 41 22.12 11.77 -4.98
CA ALA A 41 21.41 12.68 -4.08
C ALA A 41 20.32 11.98 -3.25
N GLU A 42 19.71 10.95 -3.82
CA GLU A 42 18.68 10.10 -3.21
C GLU A 42 19.19 9.37 -1.96
N LEU A 43 20.51 9.20 -1.83
CA LEU A 43 21.13 8.56 -0.68
C LEU A 43 21.59 9.54 0.41
N ALA A 44 21.31 10.85 0.31
CA ALA A 44 21.80 11.86 1.26
C ALA A 44 21.50 11.52 2.74
N TYR A 45 20.31 10.98 3.01
CA TYR A 45 19.90 10.56 4.35
C TYR A 45 20.42 9.17 4.74
N ALA A 46 20.57 8.26 3.77
CA ALA A 46 21.00 6.88 4.00
C ALA A 46 22.53 6.72 4.09
N PHE A 47 23.28 7.69 3.57
CA PHE A 47 24.74 7.73 3.65
C PHE A 47 25.15 8.12 5.07
N ALA A 48 25.75 7.20 5.81
CA ALA A 48 26.09 7.40 7.22
C ALA A 48 27.49 7.97 7.44
N ALA A 49 28.40 7.75 6.50
CA ALA A 49 29.80 8.14 6.66
C ALA A 49 30.00 9.65 6.75
N HIS A 50 30.98 10.02 7.58
CA HIS A 50 31.41 11.39 7.81
C HIS A 50 32.77 11.63 7.15
N CYS A 51 32.93 12.81 6.53
CA CYS A 51 34.10 13.15 5.72
C CYS A 51 34.68 14.50 6.14
N HIS A 52 35.95 14.76 5.84
CA HIS A 52 36.53 16.11 5.99
C HIS A 52 35.95 17.10 4.97
N THR A 53 35.87 16.68 3.70
CA THR A 53 35.40 17.52 2.60
C THR A 53 34.14 16.94 1.96
N VAL A 54 33.11 17.77 1.79
CA VAL A 54 31.94 17.45 0.97
C VAL A 54 31.85 18.41 -0.20
N ILE A 55 31.58 17.87 -1.39
CA ILE A 55 31.31 18.65 -2.59
C ILE A 55 29.90 18.29 -3.07
N VAL A 56 29.00 19.27 -3.06
CA VAL A 56 27.67 19.14 -3.66
C VAL A 56 27.76 19.68 -5.09
N ALA A 57 27.73 18.76 -6.05
CA ALA A 57 27.84 19.06 -7.47
C ALA A 57 26.46 19.31 -8.08
N ASP A 58 26.10 20.60 -8.18
CA ASP A 58 24.78 21.10 -8.57
C ASP A 58 23.69 20.93 -7.50
N THR A 59 22.66 21.78 -7.55
CA THR A 59 21.59 21.87 -6.53
C THR A 59 20.21 21.56 -7.09
N CYS A 60 20.15 20.94 -8.26
CA CYS A 60 18.92 20.66 -8.98
C CYS A 60 18.82 19.18 -9.36
N THR A 61 17.59 18.71 -9.50
CA THR A 61 17.25 17.40 -10.07
C THR A 61 16.24 17.56 -11.20
N TYR A 62 16.20 16.59 -12.11
CA TYR A 62 15.27 16.61 -13.23
C TYR A 62 13.92 16.00 -12.81
N ASN A 63 12.85 16.78 -12.92
CA ASN A 63 11.49 16.31 -12.76
C ASN A 63 10.92 15.90 -14.12
N GLY A 64 10.85 14.59 -14.37
CA GLY A 64 10.32 14.05 -15.63
C GLY A 64 8.82 14.15 -15.81
N LYS A 65 8.05 14.45 -14.74
CA LYS A 65 6.60 14.73 -14.84
C LYS A 65 6.36 16.10 -15.47
N LEU A 66 7.15 17.11 -15.08
CA LEU A 66 7.04 18.48 -15.58
C LEU A 66 8.02 18.81 -16.71
N HIS A 67 8.97 17.91 -17.01
CA HIS A 67 10.07 18.09 -17.94
C HIS A 67 10.93 19.34 -17.66
N CYS A 68 11.17 19.63 -16.39
CA CYS A 68 11.99 20.76 -15.94
C CYS A 68 12.98 20.34 -14.86
N TYR A 69 13.93 21.22 -14.55
CA TYR A 69 14.80 21.06 -13.39
C TYR A 69 14.18 21.75 -12.18
N GLU A 70 14.10 21.03 -11.07
CA GLU A 70 13.65 21.53 -9.78
C GLU A 70 14.80 21.55 -8.79
N GLN A 71 14.77 22.46 -7.84
CA GLN A 71 15.79 22.52 -6.80
C GLN A 71 15.63 21.35 -5.84
N TYR A 72 16.76 20.88 -5.29
CA TYR A 72 16.69 19.99 -4.13
C TYR A 72 15.99 20.69 -2.96
N PRO A 73 15.24 19.94 -2.14
CA PRO A 73 14.81 20.44 -0.85
C PRO A 73 16.00 20.98 -0.06
N VAL A 74 15.85 22.15 0.55
CA VAL A 74 16.90 22.81 1.32
C VAL A 74 17.46 21.88 2.42
N THR A 75 16.57 21.12 3.06
CA THR A 75 16.92 20.12 4.08
C THR A 75 17.85 19.04 3.53
N THR A 76 17.66 18.59 2.30
CA THR A 76 18.53 17.63 1.63
C THR A 76 19.92 18.21 1.38
N VAL A 77 20.00 19.46 0.91
CA VAL A 77 21.29 20.15 0.70
C VAL A 77 22.03 20.33 2.03
N LEU A 78 21.34 20.78 3.08
CA LEU A 78 21.92 20.89 4.43
C LEU A 78 22.38 19.53 4.96
N GLN A 79 21.61 18.46 4.72
CA GLN A 79 22.00 17.10 5.10
C GLN A 79 23.27 16.66 4.40
N MET A 80 23.43 16.93 3.10
CA MET A 80 24.65 16.63 2.35
C MET A 80 25.84 17.39 2.94
N LEU A 81 25.71 18.71 3.11
CA LEU A 81 26.78 19.55 3.65
C LEU A 81 27.17 19.15 5.07
N GLY A 82 26.20 18.73 5.90
CA GLY A 82 26.43 18.26 7.27
C GLY A 82 27.26 16.98 7.37
N ARG A 83 27.50 16.27 6.26
CA ARG A 83 28.45 15.13 6.23
C ARG A 83 29.91 15.57 6.31
N ALA A 84 30.20 16.85 6.06
CA ALA A 84 31.51 17.45 6.29
C ALA A 84 31.71 17.72 7.79
N CYS A 85 31.89 16.67 8.59
CA CYS A 85 31.99 16.78 10.04
C CYS A 85 32.67 15.56 10.66
N ARG A 86 33.94 15.71 11.10
CA ARG A 86 34.69 14.68 11.84
C ARG A 86 35.31 15.28 13.11
N PRO A 87 34.51 15.52 14.16
CA PRO A 87 34.91 16.34 15.31
C PRO A 87 36.03 15.71 16.18
N LEU A 88 36.26 14.40 16.06
CA LEU A 88 37.33 13.71 16.79
C LEU A 88 38.65 13.67 16.03
N ASP A 89 38.61 13.89 14.71
CA ASP A 89 39.76 13.68 13.82
C ASP A 89 40.32 15.00 13.26
N ASP A 90 39.45 15.96 12.95
CA ASP A 90 39.81 17.20 12.25
C ASP A 90 39.49 18.46 13.08
N ASP A 91 40.39 19.45 13.02
CA ASP A 91 40.16 20.78 13.62
C ASP A 91 39.15 21.63 12.82
N SER A 92 38.93 21.29 11.56
CA SER A 92 37.99 21.99 10.67
C SER A 92 37.46 21.05 9.58
N SER A 93 36.38 21.46 8.92
CA SER A 93 35.80 20.71 7.79
C SER A 93 35.47 21.66 6.65
N VAL A 94 35.44 21.13 5.43
CA VAL A 94 35.25 21.93 4.21
C VAL A 94 34.01 21.47 3.46
N ALA A 95 33.11 22.40 3.14
CA ALA A 95 31.96 22.12 2.30
C ALA A 95 31.96 23.04 1.07
N VAL A 96 31.88 22.45 -0.12
CA VAL A 96 31.84 23.17 -1.39
C VAL A 96 30.49 22.93 -2.05
N LEU A 97 29.68 24.00 -2.17
CA LEU A 97 28.39 23.96 -2.83
C LEU A 97 28.49 24.58 -4.23
N MET A 98 28.41 23.75 -5.26
CA MET A 98 28.38 24.19 -6.65
C MET A 98 26.92 24.35 -7.05
N CYS A 99 26.50 25.56 -7.45
CA CYS A 99 25.13 25.84 -7.87
C CYS A 99 25.11 26.87 -9.01
N ALA A 100 23.97 27.00 -9.68
CA ALA A 100 23.76 28.05 -10.68
C ALA A 100 23.95 29.45 -10.07
N ALA A 101 24.54 30.38 -10.83
CA ALA A 101 24.95 31.69 -10.33
C ALA A 101 23.80 32.49 -9.66
N HIS A 102 22.57 32.35 -10.16
CA HIS A 102 21.39 33.02 -9.62
C HIS A 102 20.91 32.46 -8.27
N HIS A 103 21.31 31.25 -7.89
CA HIS A 103 21.02 30.66 -6.57
C HIS A 103 22.09 30.98 -5.52
N LYS A 104 23.25 31.49 -5.91
CA LYS A 104 24.37 31.76 -5.00
C LYS A 104 23.95 32.61 -3.81
N THR A 105 23.25 33.72 -4.05
CA THR A 105 22.82 34.63 -2.97
C THR A 105 21.88 33.95 -1.97
N PHE A 106 20.97 33.11 -2.47
CA PHE A 106 20.06 32.34 -1.64
C PHE A 106 20.83 31.40 -0.70
N PHE A 107 21.73 30.58 -1.25
CA PHE A 107 22.50 29.62 -0.43
C PHE A 107 23.50 30.31 0.51
N THR A 108 24.14 31.41 0.09
CA THR A 108 25.00 32.20 0.99
C THR A 108 24.21 32.68 2.20
N LYS A 109 23.00 33.21 2.00
CA LYS A 109 22.16 33.65 3.12
C LYS A 109 21.73 32.47 4.00
N LEU A 110 21.21 31.42 3.38
CA LEU A 110 20.74 30.22 4.08
C LEU A 110 21.82 29.54 4.95
N LEU A 111 23.08 29.50 4.49
CA LEU A 111 24.17 28.82 5.20
C LEU A 111 24.77 29.66 6.33
N ASN A 112 24.58 30.98 6.31
CA ASN A 112 25.09 31.88 7.35
C ASN A 112 24.01 32.29 8.37
N ASP A 113 22.73 32.25 7.98
CA ASP A 113 21.59 32.57 8.83
C ASP A 113 20.82 31.32 9.28
N CYS A 114 19.96 31.45 10.29
CA CYS A 114 19.05 30.38 10.67
C CYS A 114 17.96 30.15 9.60
N LEU A 115 17.59 28.89 9.35
CA LEU A 115 16.51 28.53 8.43
C LEU A 115 15.14 28.94 9.02
N PRO A 116 14.35 29.80 8.35
CA PRO A 116 12.96 30.03 8.75
C PRO A 116 12.12 28.79 8.44
N LEU A 117 11.32 28.35 9.42
CA LEU A 117 10.40 27.22 9.28
C LEU A 117 8.95 27.73 9.28
N GLU A 118 8.17 27.25 8.33
CA GLU A 118 6.75 27.52 8.16
C GLU A 118 5.96 26.20 8.12
N SER A 119 4.68 26.25 8.44
CA SER A 119 3.79 25.09 8.33
C SER A 119 3.19 24.98 6.93
N HIS A 120 2.87 23.76 6.50
CA HIS A 120 2.07 23.45 5.30
C HIS A 120 0.85 22.59 5.64
N LEU A 121 0.44 22.59 6.92
CA LEU A 121 -0.69 21.79 7.38
C LEU A 121 -2.00 22.23 6.74
N ASP A 122 -2.13 23.52 6.42
CA ASP A 122 -3.24 24.13 5.70
C ASP A 122 -3.49 23.50 4.32
N HIS A 123 -2.44 22.99 3.66
CA HIS A 123 -2.57 22.30 2.37
C HIS A 123 -2.85 20.79 2.48
N ARG A 124 -2.80 20.22 3.69
CA ARG A 124 -2.87 18.76 3.93
C ARG A 124 -3.83 18.42 5.07
N LEU A 125 -4.81 19.28 5.32
CA LEU A 125 -5.64 19.21 6.52
C LEU A 125 -6.69 18.09 6.50
N HIS A 126 -7.24 17.77 5.32
CA HIS A 126 -8.36 16.83 5.15
C HIS A 126 -8.13 15.47 5.80
N ASP A 127 -6.98 14.82 5.55
CA ASP A 127 -6.69 13.48 6.07
C ASP A 127 -6.62 13.47 7.61
N HIS A 128 -6.05 14.53 8.20
CA HIS A 128 -5.98 14.68 9.66
C HIS A 128 -7.35 14.95 10.27
N MET A 129 -8.13 15.87 9.69
CA MET A 129 -9.48 16.16 10.17
C MET A 129 -10.37 14.92 10.09
N ASN A 130 -10.33 14.19 8.98
CA ASN A 130 -11.08 12.93 8.85
C ASN A 130 -10.66 11.90 9.92
N ALA A 131 -9.35 11.74 10.17
CA ALA A 131 -8.86 10.82 11.18
C ALA A 131 -9.33 11.20 12.59
N GLU A 132 -9.27 12.48 12.95
CA GLU A 132 -9.68 12.99 14.26
C GLU A 132 -11.20 12.98 14.48
N ILE A 133 -12.00 13.07 13.40
CA ILE A 133 -13.46 12.85 13.46
C ILE A 133 -13.76 11.37 13.68
N VAL A 134 -13.02 10.46 13.02
CA VAL A 134 -13.17 9.01 13.23
C VAL A 134 -12.82 8.60 14.66
N THR A 135 -11.80 9.22 15.26
CA THR A 135 -11.44 8.97 16.67
C THR A 135 -12.34 9.72 17.68
N LYS A 136 -13.27 10.54 17.19
CA LYS A 136 -14.13 11.42 18.01
C LYS A 136 -13.36 12.43 18.85
N THR A 137 -12.19 12.85 18.39
CA THR A 137 -11.50 14.02 18.95
C THR A 137 -12.19 15.30 18.51
N ILE A 138 -12.75 15.30 17.28
CA ILE A 138 -13.53 16.39 16.70
C ILE A 138 -14.96 15.87 16.52
N GLU A 139 -15.90 16.39 17.31
CA GLU A 139 -17.32 16.01 17.22
C GLU A 139 -18.17 17.12 16.57
N ASN A 140 -17.64 18.34 16.48
CA ASN A 140 -18.30 19.49 15.85
C ASN A 140 -17.28 20.50 15.27
N LYS A 141 -17.76 21.50 14.53
CA LYS A 141 -16.91 22.53 13.92
C LYS A 141 -16.09 23.36 14.92
N GLN A 142 -16.59 23.57 16.15
CA GLN A 142 -15.84 24.30 17.18
C GLN A 142 -14.64 23.49 17.65
N ASP A 143 -14.79 22.18 17.85
CA ASP A 143 -13.68 21.29 18.21
C ASP A 143 -12.59 21.30 17.12
N ALA A 144 -12.98 21.41 15.84
CA ALA A 144 -12.04 21.50 14.73
C ALA A 144 -11.22 22.80 14.76
N VAL A 145 -11.85 23.93 15.08
CA VAL A 145 -11.13 25.21 15.30
C VAL A 145 -10.19 25.08 16.49
N ASP A 146 -10.67 24.51 17.60
CA ASP A 146 -9.88 24.31 18.82
C ASP A 146 -8.68 23.40 18.54
N TYR A 147 -8.86 22.31 17.80
CA TYR A 147 -7.80 21.41 17.35
C TYR A 147 -6.69 22.17 16.60
N LEU A 148 -7.05 23.06 15.68
CA LEU A 148 -6.08 23.87 14.95
C LEU A 148 -5.24 24.77 15.87
N THR A 149 -5.76 25.22 17.01
CA THR A 149 -5.00 26.06 17.95
C THR A 149 -3.80 25.35 18.58
N TRP A 150 -3.77 24.01 18.58
CA TRP A 150 -2.66 23.19 19.08
C TRP A 150 -1.50 23.06 18.09
N THR A 151 -1.68 23.52 16.85
CA THR A 151 -0.74 23.25 15.75
C THR A 151 0.37 24.29 15.65
N PHE A 152 1.48 23.89 15.01
CA PHE A 152 2.53 24.84 14.62
C PHE A 152 2.03 25.88 13.61
N LEU A 153 1.06 25.51 12.75
CA LEU A 153 0.37 26.42 11.83
C LEU A 153 -0.19 27.63 12.59
N TYR A 154 -1.00 27.39 13.63
CA TYR A 154 -1.60 28.48 14.42
C TYR A 154 -0.56 29.42 15.04
N ARG A 155 0.58 28.88 15.50
CA ARG A 155 1.69 29.69 16.03
C ARG A 155 2.35 30.57 14.96
N ARG A 156 2.34 30.14 13.69
CA ARG A 156 2.95 30.86 12.58
C ARG A 156 2.03 31.88 11.91
N LEU A 157 0.71 31.71 11.98
CA LEU A 157 -0.26 32.65 11.40
C LEU A 157 -0.02 34.11 11.83
N THR A 158 0.30 34.35 13.10
CA THR A 158 0.57 35.72 13.61
C THR A 158 1.96 36.23 13.28
N GLN A 159 2.90 35.34 12.96
CA GLN A 159 4.31 35.68 12.76
C GLN A 159 4.62 35.98 11.29
N ASN A 160 3.92 35.32 10.37
CA ASN A 160 4.08 35.54 8.93
C ASN A 160 2.73 35.41 8.20
N PRO A 161 1.76 36.31 8.48
CA PRO A 161 0.39 36.18 8.00
C PRO A 161 0.28 36.10 6.47
N ASN A 162 1.08 36.89 5.76
CA ASN A 162 1.08 36.92 4.29
C ASN A 162 1.44 35.57 3.66
N TYR A 163 2.25 34.74 4.34
CA TYR A 163 2.60 33.40 3.86
C TYR A 163 1.39 32.49 3.75
N TYR A 164 0.45 32.64 4.69
CA TYR A 164 -0.78 31.86 4.80
C TYR A 164 -1.98 32.62 4.18
N ASN A 165 -1.72 33.66 3.39
CA ASN A 165 -2.73 34.56 2.79
C ASN A 165 -3.64 35.30 3.80
N LEU A 166 -3.19 35.54 5.03
CA LEU A 166 -3.91 36.39 5.99
C LEU A 166 -3.59 37.87 5.76
N GLN A 167 -4.63 38.70 5.80
CA GLN A 167 -4.53 40.16 5.63
C GLN A 167 -4.22 40.91 6.95
N GLY A 168 -4.28 40.21 8.08
CA GLY A 168 -4.07 40.81 9.39
C GLY A 168 -3.90 39.78 10.49
N VAL A 169 -3.49 40.24 11.68
CA VAL A 169 -3.16 39.39 12.84
C VAL A 169 -4.03 39.67 14.06
N THR A 170 -5.14 40.40 13.89
CA THR A 170 -6.09 40.59 15.00
C THR A 170 -6.83 39.28 15.28
N HIS A 171 -7.37 39.13 16.49
CA HIS A 171 -8.18 37.96 16.86
C HIS A 171 -9.30 37.66 15.85
N ARG A 172 -9.92 38.72 15.29
CA ARG A 172 -10.94 38.57 14.25
C ARG A 172 -10.38 37.97 12.97
N HIS A 173 -9.27 38.48 12.44
CA HIS A 173 -8.66 37.93 11.22
C HIS A 173 -8.25 36.45 11.39
N LEU A 174 -7.69 36.10 12.56
CA LEU A 174 -7.30 34.72 12.85
C LEU A 174 -8.51 33.80 12.95
N SER A 175 -9.55 34.23 13.69
CA SER A 175 -10.78 33.46 13.83
C SER A 175 -11.46 33.26 12.49
N ASP A 176 -11.64 34.32 11.70
CA ASP A 176 -12.29 34.26 10.38
C ASP A 176 -11.52 33.29 9.46
N HIS A 177 -10.17 33.35 9.45
CA HIS A 177 -9.35 32.45 8.65
C HIS A 177 -9.43 30.98 9.09
N LEU A 178 -9.37 30.70 10.40
CA LEU A 178 -9.50 29.34 10.91
C LEU A 178 -10.90 28.76 10.62
N SER A 179 -11.94 29.57 10.80
CA SER A 179 -13.32 29.18 10.46
C SER A 179 -13.46 28.85 8.98
N GLU A 180 -12.91 29.68 8.07
CA GLU A 180 -12.93 29.42 6.63
C GLU A 180 -12.17 28.15 6.26
N LEU A 181 -11.01 27.92 6.89
CA LEU A 181 -10.20 26.72 6.67
C LEU A 181 -10.93 25.44 7.11
N VAL A 182 -11.56 25.47 8.29
CA VAL A 182 -12.38 24.36 8.80
C VAL A 182 -13.58 24.13 7.89
N GLU A 183 -14.32 25.18 7.55
CA GLU A 183 -15.53 25.07 6.72
C GLU A 183 -15.21 24.45 5.35
N THR A 184 -14.16 24.93 4.69
CA THR A 184 -13.73 24.41 3.38
C THR A 184 -13.30 22.94 3.49
N THR A 185 -12.51 22.60 4.51
CA THR A 185 -12.00 21.23 4.69
C THR A 185 -13.13 20.25 4.98
N LEU A 186 -14.07 20.61 5.85
CA LEU A 186 -15.19 19.74 6.21
C LEU A 186 -16.19 19.62 5.05
N ALA A 187 -16.44 20.69 4.30
CA ALA A 187 -17.29 20.64 3.11
C ALA A 187 -16.71 19.70 2.04
N ASP A 188 -15.40 19.74 1.78
CA ASP A 188 -14.74 18.82 0.85
C ASP A 188 -14.83 17.35 1.32
N LEU A 189 -14.67 17.11 2.62
CA LEU A 189 -14.79 15.77 3.23
C LEU A 189 -16.22 15.24 3.18
N GLU A 190 -17.22 16.11 3.38
CA GLU A 190 -18.64 15.78 3.26
C GLU A 190 -18.99 15.46 1.80
N GLN A 191 -18.53 16.28 0.84
CA GLN A 191 -18.70 16.05 -0.58
C GLN A 191 -18.12 14.69 -1.01
N SER A 192 -16.96 14.32 -0.43
CA SER A 192 -16.30 13.03 -0.63
C SER A 192 -16.98 11.87 0.12
N LYS A 193 -18.08 12.13 0.85
CA LYS A 193 -18.83 11.19 1.70
C LYS A 193 -17.96 10.50 2.75
N CYS A 194 -16.91 11.19 3.22
CA CYS A 194 -16.08 10.71 4.32
C CYS A 194 -16.71 11.01 5.67
N ILE A 195 -17.41 12.14 5.77
CA ILE A 195 -18.15 12.57 6.97
C ILE A 195 -19.56 13.01 6.59
N ALA A 196 -20.43 13.14 7.59
CA ALA A 196 -21.72 13.81 7.49
C ALA A 196 -21.74 15.01 8.44
N ILE A 197 -22.33 16.13 8.01
CA ILE A 197 -22.53 17.32 8.85
C ILE A 197 -24.02 17.41 9.22
N GLU A 198 -24.32 17.35 10.50
CA GLU A 198 -25.67 17.47 11.06
C GLU A 198 -25.88 18.87 11.66
N ASP A 199 -27.07 19.45 11.45
CA ASP A 199 -27.45 20.78 11.96
C ASP A 199 -26.43 21.91 11.64
N GLU A 200 -25.70 21.77 10.52
CA GLU A 200 -24.62 22.66 10.06
C GLU A 200 -23.42 22.78 11.04
N MET A 201 -23.36 21.96 12.09
CA MET A 201 -22.42 22.10 13.20
C MET A 201 -21.74 20.79 13.61
N ASP A 202 -22.52 19.74 13.85
CA ASP A 202 -22.03 18.46 14.37
C ASP A 202 -21.49 17.60 13.21
N VAL A 203 -20.43 16.84 13.46
CA VAL A 203 -19.79 16.00 12.44
C VAL A 203 -19.74 14.55 12.86
N GLN A 204 -20.06 13.65 11.93
CA GLN A 204 -20.00 12.21 12.16
C GLN A 204 -19.19 11.50 11.07
N PRO A 205 -18.36 10.50 11.41
CA PRO A 205 -17.62 9.74 10.42
C PRO A 205 -18.56 8.80 9.64
N LEU A 206 -18.39 8.75 8.32
CA LEU A 206 -19.05 7.78 7.44
C LEU A 206 -18.12 6.61 7.10
N ASN A 207 -18.67 5.58 6.46
CA ASN A 207 -17.93 4.37 6.11
C ASN A 207 -16.63 4.65 5.32
N LEU A 208 -16.66 5.57 4.35
CA LEU A 208 -15.47 5.93 3.57
C LEU A 208 -14.41 6.62 4.42
N GLY A 209 -14.80 7.52 5.32
CA GLY A 209 -13.88 8.20 6.23
C GLY A 209 -13.22 7.23 7.22
N MET A 210 -13.99 6.27 7.73
CA MET A 210 -13.48 5.18 8.57
C MET A 210 -12.46 4.31 7.83
N ILE A 211 -12.72 3.94 6.58
CA ILE A 211 -11.78 3.17 5.74
C ILE A 211 -10.50 3.97 5.48
N ALA A 212 -10.63 5.25 5.10
CA ALA A 212 -9.48 6.13 4.84
C ALA A 212 -8.57 6.25 6.06
N SER A 213 -9.16 6.51 7.24
CA SER A 213 -8.45 6.62 8.52
C SER A 213 -7.79 5.29 8.91
N TYR A 214 -8.52 4.18 8.84
CA TYR A 214 -8.04 2.86 9.26
C TYR A 214 -6.81 2.38 8.47
N TYR A 215 -6.80 2.58 7.15
CA TYR A 215 -5.69 2.15 6.29
C TYR A 215 -4.63 3.22 6.04
N TYR A 216 -4.81 4.42 6.60
CA TYR A 216 -3.95 5.57 6.38
C TYR A 216 -3.79 5.90 4.87
N ILE A 217 -4.94 6.07 4.21
CA ILE A 217 -5.08 6.36 2.78
C ILE A 217 -5.65 7.77 2.63
N ASN A 218 -5.16 8.49 1.62
CA ASN A 218 -5.64 9.84 1.33
C ASN A 218 -7.13 9.83 0.96
N TYR A 219 -7.91 10.78 1.48
CA TYR A 219 -9.35 10.82 1.26
C TYR A 219 -9.75 10.85 -0.23
N THR A 220 -8.97 11.54 -1.08
CA THR A 220 -9.23 11.61 -2.53
C THR A 220 -9.06 10.26 -3.23
N THR A 221 -8.21 9.38 -2.68
CA THR A 221 -8.05 8.00 -3.18
C THR A 221 -9.30 7.17 -2.86
N ILE A 222 -9.86 7.31 -1.66
CA ILE A 222 -11.09 6.62 -1.29
C ILE A 222 -12.29 7.16 -2.06
N GLU A 223 -12.35 8.47 -2.29
CA GLU A 223 -13.34 9.09 -3.19
C GLU A 223 -13.25 8.48 -4.60
N LEU A 224 -12.03 8.42 -5.18
CA LEU A 224 -11.78 7.78 -6.46
C LEU A 224 -12.25 6.31 -6.47
N PHE A 225 -11.98 5.55 -5.41
CA PHE A 225 -12.41 4.17 -5.29
C PHE A 225 -13.95 4.06 -5.27
N SER A 226 -14.62 4.90 -4.48
CA SER A 226 -16.07 4.94 -4.39
C SER A 226 -16.74 5.29 -5.73
N LEU A 227 -16.11 6.14 -6.55
CA LEU A 227 -16.64 6.55 -7.86
C LEU A 227 -16.30 5.56 -8.99
N SER A 228 -15.18 4.85 -8.89
CA SER A 228 -14.66 4.00 -9.97
C SER A 228 -15.01 2.52 -9.83
N LEU A 229 -15.17 2.03 -8.60
CA LEU A 229 -15.53 0.64 -8.35
C LEU A 229 -17.01 0.41 -8.69
N THR A 230 -17.29 -0.71 -9.34
CA THR A 230 -18.65 -1.11 -9.75
C THR A 230 -18.87 -2.58 -9.44
N SER A 231 -20.12 -3.03 -9.46
CA SER A 231 -20.48 -4.45 -9.28
C SER A 231 -19.87 -5.41 -10.31
N LYS A 232 -19.33 -4.88 -11.41
CA LYS A 232 -18.71 -5.65 -12.51
C LYS A 232 -17.19 -5.49 -12.57
N THR A 233 -16.59 -4.74 -11.66
CA THR A 233 -15.14 -4.52 -11.65
C THR A 233 -14.41 -5.84 -11.40
N LYS A 234 -13.36 -6.09 -12.20
CA LYS A 234 -12.51 -7.29 -12.14
C LYS A 234 -11.06 -6.88 -11.91
N ILE A 235 -10.16 -7.86 -11.76
CA ILE A 235 -8.71 -7.67 -11.58
C ILE A 235 -8.11 -6.60 -12.50
N ARG A 236 -8.45 -6.59 -13.79
CA ARG A 236 -7.97 -5.55 -14.72
C ARG A 236 -8.36 -4.13 -14.26
N GLY A 237 -9.62 -3.92 -13.94
CA GLY A 237 -10.12 -2.62 -13.48
C GLY A 237 -9.57 -2.26 -12.11
N LEU A 238 -9.40 -3.24 -11.22
CA LEU A 238 -8.78 -3.04 -9.91
C LEU A 238 -7.33 -2.53 -10.05
N LEU A 239 -6.53 -3.13 -10.93
CA LEU A 239 -5.17 -2.67 -11.21
C LEU A 239 -5.14 -1.23 -11.72
N GLU A 240 -6.05 -0.88 -12.65
CA GLU A 240 -6.16 0.49 -13.18
C GLU A 240 -6.54 1.48 -12.05
N ILE A 241 -7.56 1.15 -11.23
CA ILE A 241 -8.05 2.00 -10.15
C ILE A 241 -7.00 2.20 -9.04
N ILE A 242 -6.35 1.12 -8.58
CA ILE A 242 -5.33 1.18 -7.52
C ILE A 242 -4.12 1.98 -7.99
N SER A 243 -3.72 1.85 -9.25
CA SER A 243 -2.57 2.59 -9.79
C SER A 243 -2.82 4.10 -9.89
N SER A 244 -4.10 4.50 -9.98
CA SER A 244 -4.54 5.89 -9.98
C SER A 244 -4.63 6.52 -8.59
N ALA A 245 -4.31 5.77 -7.52
CA ALA A 245 -4.31 6.28 -6.15
C ALA A 245 -3.33 7.46 -5.96
N ALA A 246 -3.71 8.43 -5.13
CA ALA A 246 -2.90 9.61 -4.82
C ALA A 246 -1.55 9.24 -4.17
N GLU A 247 -1.47 8.10 -3.49
CA GLU A 247 -0.25 7.54 -2.90
C GLU A 247 0.88 7.31 -3.91
N TYR A 248 0.53 7.21 -5.20
CA TYR A 248 1.47 7.02 -6.29
C TYR A 248 1.77 8.31 -7.06
N SER A 249 1.20 9.47 -6.67
CA SER A 249 1.48 10.76 -7.33
C SER A 249 2.94 11.20 -7.25
N ASP A 250 3.63 10.75 -6.20
CA ASP A 250 5.00 11.13 -5.86
C ASP A 250 6.04 10.17 -6.44
N LEU A 251 5.60 9.16 -7.22
CA LEU A 251 6.54 8.27 -7.88
C LEU A 251 7.38 9.08 -8.87
N CYS A 252 8.70 9.05 -8.69
CA CYS A 252 9.62 9.86 -9.48
C CYS A 252 9.58 9.44 -10.95
N ILE A 253 9.73 10.40 -11.86
CA ILE A 253 9.92 10.13 -13.29
C ILE A 253 11.30 10.65 -13.67
N ARG A 254 12.21 9.72 -13.99
CA ARG A 254 13.61 10.04 -14.30
C ARG A 254 13.76 10.48 -15.75
N HIS A 255 14.89 11.11 -16.05
CA HIS A 255 15.20 11.58 -17.40
C HIS A 255 15.23 10.42 -18.42
N ARG A 256 14.51 10.56 -19.55
CA ARG A 256 14.33 9.53 -20.60
C ARG A 256 13.64 8.23 -20.14
N GLU A 257 13.09 8.18 -18.93
CA GLU A 257 12.40 6.99 -18.42
C GLU A 257 11.10 6.69 -19.17
N GLU A 258 10.46 7.71 -19.75
CA GLU A 258 9.24 7.60 -20.56
C GLU A 258 9.33 6.49 -21.63
N ASN A 259 10.43 6.41 -22.36
CA ASN A 259 10.64 5.39 -23.40
C ASN A 259 10.77 3.98 -22.82
N ILE A 260 11.36 3.85 -21.63
CA ILE A 260 11.52 2.59 -20.92
C ILE A 260 10.13 2.11 -20.47
N ILE A 261 9.36 2.98 -19.81
CA ILE A 261 7.99 2.67 -19.38
C ILE A 261 7.11 2.31 -20.57
N LYS A 262 7.19 3.04 -21.69
CA LYS A 262 6.47 2.71 -22.92
C LYS A 262 6.83 1.33 -23.48
N THR A 263 8.10 0.95 -23.43
CA THR A 263 8.57 -0.36 -23.88
C THR A 263 8.08 -1.48 -22.95
N LEU A 264 8.08 -1.24 -21.64
CA LEU A 264 7.53 -2.18 -20.65
C LEU A 264 6.01 -2.32 -20.79
N ALA A 265 5.29 -1.21 -21.00
CA ALA A 265 3.84 -1.19 -21.19
C ALA A 265 3.39 -2.00 -22.43
N ALA A 266 4.25 -2.16 -23.44
CA ALA A 266 3.97 -3.00 -24.59
C ALA A 266 4.02 -4.52 -24.27
N LYS A 267 4.72 -4.90 -23.19
CA LYS A 267 4.94 -6.30 -22.78
C LYS A 267 4.00 -6.76 -21.66
N VAL A 268 3.37 -5.84 -20.92
CA VAL A 268 2.45 -6.21 -19.83
C VAL A 268 1.10 -6.71 -20.37
N PRO A 269 0.40 -7.61 -19.66
CA PRO A 269 -0.88 -8.19 -20.12
C PRO A 269 -2.00 -7.16 -20.34
N HIS A 270 -2.08 -6.13 -19.49
CA HIS A 270 -3.11 -5.11 -19.56
C HIS A 270 -2.50 -3.74 -19.87
N LYS A 271 -2.59 -3.35 -21.15
CA LYS A 271 -2.06 -2.06 -21.61
C LYS A 271 -2.76 -0.90 -20.89
N PRO A 272 -2.01 0.15 -20.50
CA PRO A 272 -2.62 1.34 -19.90
C PRO A 272 -3.66 1.95 -20.86
N ALA A 273 -4.77 2.41 -20.29
CA ALA A 273 -5.80 3.15 -21.02
C ALA A 273 -5.69 4.65 -20.69
N PRO A 274 -5.98 5.53 -21.66
CA PRO A 274 -6.03 6.97 -21.40
C PRO A 274 -7.28 7.32 -20.59
N ALA A 275 -7.14 8.13 -19.54
CA ALA A 275 -8.27 8.53 -18.69
C ALA A 275 -9.35 9.36 -19.43
N ALA A 276 -8.99 10.07 -20.51
CA ALA A 276 -9.87 11.03 -21.20
C ALA A 276 -9.85 10.90 -22.75
N GLY A 277 -9.70 9.69 -23.30
CA GLY A 277 -9.80 9.46 -24.75
C GLY A 277 -8.63 10.00 -25.61
N GLY A 278 -7.50 10.35 -24.98
CA GLY A 278 -6.28 10.83 -25.64
C GLY A 278 -5.18 9.77 -25.79
N ALA A 279 -3.95 10.20 -26.08
CA ALA A 279 -2.78 9.32 -26.03
C ALA A 279 -2.36 9.07 -24.57
N VAL A 280 -1.92 7.84 -24.29
CA VAL A 280 -1.32 7.50 -22.98
C VAL A 280 -0.03 8.28 -22.79
N ARG A 281 0.06 9.00 -21.67
CA ARG A 281 1.25 9.77 -21.28
C ARG A 281 2.12 8.91 -20.37
N TYR A 282 3.28 8.50 -20.87
CA TYR A 282 4.18 7.59 -20.15
C TYR A 282 5.11 8.31 -19.15
N ASN A 283 4.98 9.63 -19.05
CA ASN A 283 5.60 10.47 -18.02
C ASN A 283 4.68 10.71 -16.82
N GLU A 284 3.54 10.00 -16.74
CA GLU A 284 2.63 10.07 -15.59
C GLU A 284 2.98 9.00 -14.52
N PRO A 285 3.11 9.40 -13.23
CA PRO A 285 3.37 8.48 -12.12
C PRO A 285 2.40 7.31 -12.01
N HIS A 286 1.10 7.54 -12.23
CA HIS A 286 0.07 6.50 -12.17
C HIS A 286 0.23 5.45 -13.28
N VAL A 287 0.59 5.87 -14.50
CA VAL A 287 0.89 4.95 -15.62
C VAL A 287 2.13 4.13 -15.30
N LYS A 288 3.16 4.74 -14.71
CA LYS A 288 4.35 4.03 -14.24
C LYS A 288 3.99 2.99 -13.18
N ALA A 289 3.21 3.36 -12.14
CA ALA A 289 2.75 2.42 -11.11
C ALA A 289 1.98 1.22 -11.70
N HIS A 290 1.07 1.49 -12.66
CA HIS A 290 0.30 0.45 -13.35
C HIS A 290 1.17 -0.54 -14.11
N VAL A 291 2.20 -0.04 -14.80
CA VAL A 291 3.15 -0.89 -15.54
C VAL A 291 4.04 -1.68 -14.58
N LEU A 292 4.53 -1.06 -13.50
CA LEU A 292 5.39 -1.72 -12.51
C LEU A 292 4.67 -2.80 -11.72
N LEU A 293 3.40 -2.58 -11.32
CA LEU A 293 2.59 -3.61 -10.67
C LEU A 293 2.44 -4.84 -11.57
N GLN A 294 2.15 -4.65 -12.85
CA GLN A 294 2.02 -5.78 -13.78
C GLN A 294 3.36 -6.45 -14.12
N ALA A 295 4.45 -5.68 -14.17
CA ALA A 295 5.79 -6.21 -14.32
C ALA A 295 6.16 -7.12 -13.14
N HIS A 296 5.80 -6.70 -11.91
CA HIS A 296 5.94 -7.51 -10.69
C HIS A 296 5.13 -8.80 -10.75
N LEU A 297 3.83 -8.73 -11.09
CA LEU A 297 2.98 -9.92 -11.25
C LEU A 297 3.50 -10.89 -12.32
N SER A 298 4.23 -10.38 -13.31
CA SER A 298 4.84 -11.19 -14.36
C SER A 298 6.24 -11.70 -14.01
N ARG A 299 6.81 -11.26 -12.88
CA ARG A 299 8.22 -11.44 -12.49
C ARG A 299 9.21 -10.99 -13.58
N ALA A 300 8.88 -9.89 -14.26
CA ALA A 300 9.73 -9.33 -15.30
C ALA A 300 11.03 -8.77 -14.69
N GLN A 301 12.15 -9.00 -15.36
CA GLN A 301 13.44 -8.44 -14.93
C GLN A 301 13.49 -6.96 -15.26
N LEU A 302 13.68 -6.12 -14.23
CA LEU A 302 13.73 -4.67 -14.33
C LEU A 302 15.13 -4.15 -13.98
N PRO A 303 15.53 -2.98 -14.53
CA PRO A 303 16.68 -2.24 -14.04
C PRO A 303 16.54 -1.95 -12.54
N ALA A 304 17.67 -1.85 -11.83
CA ALA A 304 17.69 -1.67 -10.37
C ALA A 304 16.88 -0.45 -9.88
N GLU A 305 16.88 0.65 -10.64
CA GLU A 305 16.09 1.86 -10.36
C GLU A 305 14.58 1.59 -10.38
N LEU A 306 14.09 0.91 -11.44
CA LEU A 306 12.68 0.52 -11.55
C LEU A 306 12.29 -0.58 -10.55
N GLN A 307 13.24 -1.43 -10.15
CA GLN A 307 13.01 -2.40 -9.08
C GLN A 307 12.83 -1.72 -7.73
N ALA A 308 13.61 -0.67 -7.44
CA ALA A 308 13.45 0.15 -6.24
C ALA A 308 12.10 0.86 -6.23
N ASP A 309 11.70 1.44 -7.36
CA ASP A 309 10.37 2.05 -7.53
C ASP A 309 9.25 1.02 -7.36
N THR A 310 9.42 -0.20 -7.92
CA THR A 310 8.46 -1.29 -7.75
C THR A 310 8.30 -1.65 -6.28
N ALA A 311 9.40 -1.71 -5.51
CA ALA A 311 9.33 -1.94 -4.07
C ALA A 311 8.49 -0.85 -3.37
N LEU A 312 8.69 0.43 -3.70
CA LEU A 312 7.88 1.54 -3.16
C LEU A 312 6.40 1.45 -3.53
N VAL A 313 6.09 0.96 -4.74
CA VAL A 313 4.71 0.73 -5.17
C VAL A 313 4.08 -0.40 -4.35
N LEU A 314 4.81 -1.50 -4.17
CA LEU A 314 4.35 -2.69 -3.43
C LEU A 314 4.12 -2.43 -1.94
N THR A 315 4.95 -1.59 -1.29
CA THR A 315 4.75 -1.27 0.14
C THR A 315 3.41 -0.59 0.42
N LYS A 316 2.87 0.16 -0.56
CA LYS A 316 1.56 0.82 -0.44
C LYS A 316 0.41 0.00 -1.04
N ALA A 317 0.70 -0.96 -1.91
CA ALA A 317 -0.33 -1.69 -2.67
C ALA A 317 -1.30 -2.48 -1.78
N ILE A 318 -0.79 -3.19 -0.77
CA ILE A 318 -1.62 -4.07 0.07
C ILE A 318 -2.72 -3.30 0.81
N ARG A 319 -2.40 -2.16 1.43
CA ARG A 319 -3.40 -1.34 2.13
C ARG A 319 -4.44 -0.76 1.17
N LEU A 320 -4.04 -0.37 -0.06
CA LEU A 320 -4.96 0.10 -1.10
C LEU A 320 -5.91 -1.01 -1.54
N ILE A 321 -5.39 -2.24 -1.74
CA ILE A 321 -6.21 -3.41 -2.09
C ILE A 321 -7.20 -3.74 -0.97
N GLN A 322 -6.75 -3.72 0.29
CA GLN A 322 -7.62 -3.96 1.45
C GLN A 322 -8.72 -2.89 1.57
N ALA A 323 -8.40 -1.62 1.31
CA ALA A 323 -9.41 -0.58 1.23
C ALA A 323 -10.39 -0.78 0.07
N CYS A 324 -9.93 -1.25 -1.10
CA CYS A 324 -10.83 -1.64 -2.18
C CYS A 324 -11.81 -2.74 -1.72
N VAL A 325 -11.33 -3.78 -1.01
CA VAL A 325 -12.17 -4.84 -0.45
C VAL A 325 -13.27 -4.25 0.43
N ASP A 326 -12.92 -3.34 1.35
CA ASP A 326 -13.89 -2.78 2.30
C ASP A 326 -14.89 -1.82 1.63
N VAL A 327 -14.48 -1.09 0.58
CA VAL A 327 -15.38 -0.23 -0.21
C VAL A 327 -16.38 -1.08 -1.02
N VAL A 328 -15.94 -2.14 -1.70
CA VAL A 328 -16.84 -2.99 -2.47
C VAL A 328 -17.74 -3.85 -1.58
N SER A 329 -17.25 -4.28 -0.41
CA SER A 329 -18.07 -5.02 0.55
C SER A 329 -19.13 -4.16 1.19
N SER A 330 -18.81 -2.89 1.50
CA SER A 330 -19.80 -1.90 1.96
C SER A 330 -20.87 -1.62 0.91
N SER A 331 -20.53 -1.77 -0.37
CA SER A 331 -21.47 -1.66 -1.51
C SER A 331 -22.23 -2.96 -1.80
N GLY A 332 -21.93 -4.04 -1.07
CA GLY A 332 -22.61 -5.34 -1.21
C GLY A 332 -22.26 -6.13 -2.47
N TRP A 333 -21.10 -5.89 -3.10
CA TRP A 333 -20.72 -6.57 -4.34
C TRP A 333 -19.74 -7.73 -4.10
N LEU A 334 -20.17 -8.96 -4.40
CA LEU A 334 -19.39 -10.16 -4.11
C LEU A 334 -18.18 -10.34 -5.05
N SER A 335 -18.41 -10.34 -6.37
CA SER A 335 -17.37 -10.64 -7.36
C SER A 335 -16.19 -9.66 -7.32
N PRO A 336 -16.39 -8.33 -7.21
CA PRO A 336 -15.28 -7.40 -7.04
C PRO A 336 -14.53 -7.59 -5.71
N ALA A 337 -15.23 -7.97 -4.63
CA ALA A 337 -14.60 -8.23 -3.32
C ALA A 337 -13.65 -9.41 -3.40
N VAL A 338 -14.12 -10.54 -3.92
CA VAL A 338 -13.32 -11.76 -4.11
C VAL A 338 -12.13 -11.46 -5.03
N ALA A 339 -12.35 -10.75 -6.14
CA ALA A 339 -11.28 -10.37 -7.06
C ALA A 339 -10.22 -9.45 -6.41
N ALA A 340 -10.61 -8.58 -5.48
CA ALA A 340 -9.67 -7.75 -4.73
C ALA A 340 -8.88 -8.57 -3.69
N MET A 341 -9.51 -9.55 -3.04
CA MET A 341 -8.83 -10.50 -2.15
C MET A 341 -7.79 -11.33 -2.92
N GLU A 342 -8.17 -11.88 -4.09
CA GLU A 342 -7.25 -12.57 -5.00
C GLU A 342 -6.09 -11.66 -5.44
N LEU A 343 -6.37 -10.38 -5.73
CA LEU A 343 -5.32 -9.43 -6.10
C LEU A 343 -4.31 -9.22 -4.96
N ALA A 344 -4.73 -9.25 -3.70
CA ALA A 344 -3.82 -9.18 -2.56
C ALA A 344 -2.85 -10.37 -2.54
N GLN A 345 -3.35 -11.58 -2.80
CA GLN A 345 -2.54 -12.80 -2.90
C GLN A 345 -1.57 -12.71 -4.10
N MET A 346 -2.06 -12.30 -5.27
CA MET A 346 -1.29 -12.13 -6.50
C MET A 346 -0.11 -11.17 -6.30
N VAL A 347 -0.35 -10.02 -5.68
CA VAL A 347 0.68 -9.00 -5.39
C VAL A 347 1.70 -9.53 -4.38
N THR A 348 1.25 -10.28 -3.38
CA THR A 348 2.13 -10.88 -2.37
C THR A 348 3.06 -11.93 -2.99
N GLN A 349 2.53 -12.83 -3.80
CA GLN A 349 3.29 -13.95 -4.38
C GLN A 349 3.91 -13.65 -5.76
N ALA A 350 3.71 -12.44 -6.27
CA ALA A 350 4.20 -11.96 -7.55
C ALA A 350 3.81 -12.91 -8.70
N MET A 351 2.52 -13.17 -8.88
CA MET A 351 1.99 -14.05 -9.93
C MET A 351 0.59 -13.66 -10.36
N TRP A 352 0.18 -14.10 -11.55
CA TRP A 352 -1.19 -13.90 -12.03
C TRP A 352 -2.14 -15.00 -11.51
N ALA A 353 -3.43 -14.68 -11.37
CA ALA A 353 -4.45 -15.65 -10.93
C ALA A 353 -4.54 -16.92 -11.80
N LYS A 354 -4.15 -16.82 -13.07
CA LYS A 354 -4.14 -17.95 -14.04
C LYS A 354 -2.85 -18.79 -14.01
N ASP A 355 -1.84 -18.34 -13.27
CA ASP A 355 -0.57 -19.06 -13.18
C ASP A 355 -0.73 -20.26 -12.24
N SER A 356 0.10 -21.30 -12.42
CA SER A 356 0.12 -22.44 -11.50
C SER A 356 0.47 -22.01 -10.07
N TYR A 357 -0.28 -22.51 -9.09
CA TYR A 357 -0.03 -22.27 -7.66
C TYR A 357 1.37 -22.71 -7.21
N LEU A 358 1.99 -23.67 -7.91
CA LEU A 358 3.35 -24.13 -7.66
C LEU A 358 4.41 -23.05 -7.89
N ARG A 359 4.08 -21.98 -8.64
CA ARG A 359 4.98 -20.84 -8.88
C ARG A 359 5.33 -20.08 -7.58
N GLN A 360 4.56 -20.26 -6.52
CA GLN A 360 4.82 -19.71 -5.19
C GLN A 360 6.05 -20.36 -4.52
N LEU A 361 6.33 -21.62 -4.84
CA LEU A 361 7.42 -22.36 -4.24
C LEU A 361 8.79 -21.78 -4.67
N PRO A 362 9.76 -21.65 -3.74
CA PRO A 362 11.12 -21.25 -4.08
C PRO A 362 11.73 -22.18 -5.14
N HIS A 363 12.55 -21.63 -6.03
CA HIS A 363 13.28 -22.38 -7.07
C HIS A 363 12.41 -23.06 -8.15
N PHE A 364 11.09 -22.82 -8.16
CA PHE A 364 10.21 -23.34 -9.21
C PHE A 364 10.31 -22.53 -10.50
N THR A 365 10.96 -23.12 -11.49
CA THR A 365 11.06 -22.64 -12.87
C THR A 365 9.82 -23.03 -13.69
N PRO A 366 9.50 -22.31 -14.79
CA PRO A 366 8.40 -22.71 -15.68
C PRO A 366 8.51 -24.16 -16.17
N GLU A 367 9.72 -24.64 -16.43
CA GLU A 367 9.98 -26.02 -16.87
C GLU A 367 9.66 -27.04 -15.76
N LEU A 368 9.98 -26.71 -14.51
CA LEU A 368 9.66 -27.57 -13.37
C LEU A 368 8.15 -27.61 -13.11
N VAL A 369 7.48 -26.47 -13.20
CA VAL A 369 6.01 -26.39 -13.08
C VAL A 369 5.34 -27.27 -14.14
N GLN A 370 5.79 -27.20 -15.40
CA GLN A 370 5.25 -28.04 -16.48
C GLN A 370 5.46 -29.53 -16.19
N ARG A 371 6.64 -29.91 -15.70
CA ARG A 371 6.93 -31.30 -15.33
C ARG A 371 6.04 -31.82 -14.19
N CYS A 372 5.71 -30.97 -13.22
CA CYS A 372 4.76 -31.31 -12.17
C CYS A 372 3.35 -31.51 -12.75
N ALA A 373 2.90 -30.59 -13.61
CA ALA A 373 1.61 -30.70 -14.29
C ALA A 373 1.50 -31.99 -15.14
N ASP A 374 2.55 -32.38 -15.86
CA ASP A 374 2.59 -33.62 -16.65
C ASP A 374 2.43 -34.89 -15.79
N LYS A 375 2.66 -34.79 -14.47
CA LYS A 375 2.44 -35.88 -13.50
C LYS A 375 1.18 -35.73 -12.66
N GLY A 376 0.33 -34.74 -12.95
CA GLY A 376 -0.89 -34.46 -12.20
C GLY A 376 -0.67 -33.82 -10.83
N VAL A 377 0.46 -33.13 -10.64
CA VAL A 377 0.78 -32.34 -9.43
C VAL A 377 0.54 -30.88 -9.78
N GLU A 378 -0.53 -30.29 -9.26
CA GLU A 378 -1.00 -28.94 -9.63
C GLU A 378 -1.02 -27.96 -8.45
N THR A 379 -1.17 -28.47 -7.23
CA THR A 379 -1.30 -27.68 -6.00
C THR A 379 -0.12 -27.88 -5.04
N VAL A 380 0.01 -26.96 -4.07
CA VAL A 380 1.03 -27.11 -3.01
C VAL A 380 0.73 -28.33 -2.14
N PHE A 381 -0.55 -28.64 -1.90
CA PHE A 381 -0.97 -29.84 -1.17
C PHE A 381 -0.52 -31.12 -1.88
N ASP A 382 -0.65 -31.19 -3.22
CA ASP A 382 -0.18 -32.35 -3.99
C ASP A 382 1.33 -32.59 -3.79
N VAL A 383 2.14 -31.52 -3.71
CA VAL A 383 3.58 -31.61 -3.46
C VAL A 383 3.88 -32.10 -2.03
N MET A 384 3.03 -31.75 -1.07
CA MET A 384 3.15 -32.19 0.33
C MET A 384 2.80 -33.67 0.50
N GLU A 385 1.84 -34.18 -0.28
CA GLU A 385 1.41 -35.58 -0.26
C GLU A 385 2.38 -36.54 -0.97
N LEU A 386 3.28 -36.03 -1.81
CA LEU A 386 4.29 -36.87 -2.46
C LEU A 386 5.26 -37.50 -1.46
N GLU A 387 5.46 -38.82 -1.59
CA GLU A 387 6.54 -39.50 -0.88
C GLU A 387 7.92 -38.91 -1.22
N ASP A 388 8.83 -38.90 -0.24
CA ASP A 388 10.17 -38.31 -0.36
C ASP A 388 10.93 -38.71 -1.63
N ASN A 389 10.89 -40.00 -1.96
CA ASN A 389 11.56 -40.53 -3.15
C ASN A 389 10.92 -40.03 -4.46
N ALA A 390 9.59 -39.93 -4.51
CA ALA A 390 8.86 -39.45 -5.67
C ALA A 390 9.08 -37.93 -5.84
N ARG A 391 9.02 -37.19 -4.73
CA ARG A 391 9.28 -35.75 -4.67
C ARG A 391 10.70 -35.40 -5.11
N ALA A 392 11.72 -36.07 -4.58
CA ALA A 392 13.11 -35.83 -4.99
C ALA A 392 13.34 -36.13 -6.48
N LYS A 393 12.76 -37.22 -7.00
CA LYS A 393 12.86 -37.58 -8.43
C LYS A 393 12.13 -36.61 -9.35
N LEU A 394 11.02 -36.05 -8.90
CA LEU A 394 10.23 -35.08 -9.67
C LEU A 394 10.93 -33.73 -9.72
N LEU A 395 11.26 -33.19 -8.55
CA LEU A 395 11.78 -31.83 -8.40
C LEU A 395 13.24 -31.71 -8.86
N GLN A 396 14.07 -32.72 -8.61
CA GLN A 396 15.49 -32.74 -8.98
C GLN A 396 16.29 -31.52 -8.47
N LEU A 397 15.86 -30.95 -7.34
CA LEU A 397 16.50 -29.80 -6.70
C LEU A 397 17.66 -30.24 -5.81
N GLN A 398 18.59 -29.33 -5.55
CA GLN A 398 19.68 -29.54 -4.59
C GLN A 398 19.15 -29.66 -3.15
N PRO A 399 19.90 -30.27 -2.22
CA PRO A 399 19.44 -30.44 -0.84
C PRO A 399 19.05 -29.12 -0.13
N GLN A 400 19.75 -28.03 -0.41
CA GLN A 400 19.42 -26.70 0.15
C GLN A 400 18.12 -26.14 -0.44
N GLU A 401 17.94 -26.24 -1.76
CA GLU A 401 16.73 -25.80 -2.45
C GLU A 401 15.51 -26.62 -2.00
N MET A 402 15.68 -27.92 -1.80
CA MET A 402 14.64 -28.80 -1.26
C MET A 402 14.28 -28.41 0.18
N ALA A 403 15.25 -27.99 1.00
CA ALA A 403 14.98 -27.49 2.34
C ALA A 403 14.19 -26.17 2.32
N ASP A 404 14.46 -25.27 1.37
CA ASP A 404 13.68 -24.04 1.17
C ASP A 404 12.23 -24.36 0.76
N VAL A 405 12.03 -25.33 -0.14
CA VAL A 405 10.71 -25.82 -0.55
C VAL A 405 9.96 -26.44 0.64
N ALA A 406 10.62 -27.31 1.42
CA ALA A 406 10.02 -27.92 2.61
C ALA A 406 9.63 -26.84 3.65
N ARG A 407 10.47 -25.82 3.84
CA ARG A 407 10.16 -24.68 4.71
C ARG A 407 8.94 -23.90 4.22
N PHE A 408 8.78 -23.73 2.91
CA PHE A 408 7.59 -23.11 2.34
C PHE A 408 6.35 -23.98 2.60
N CYS A 409 6.40 -25.27 2.28
CA CYS A 409 5.29 -26.20 2.50
C CYS A 409 4.83 -26.23 3.97
N ASN A 410 5.76 -26.28 4.92
CA ASN A 410 5.44 -26.25 6.36
C ASN A 410 4.87 -24.91 6.84
N ARG A 411 5.01 -23.84 6.07
CA ARG A 411 4.46 -22.51 6.36
C ARG A 411 3.17 -22.25 5.57
N TYR A 412 2.92 -23.00 4.52
CA TYR A 412 1.74 -22.86 3.70
C TYR A 412 0.51 -23.24 4.53
N PRO A 413 -0.57 -22.45 4.50
CA PRO A 413 -1.65 -22.59 5.46
C PRO A 413 -2.49 -23.85 5.20
N ASN A 414 -2.49 -24.76 6.17
CA ASN A 414 -3.46 -25.84 6.28
C ASN A 414 -4.46 -25.54 7.43
N VAL A 415 -5.68 -25.14 7.07
CA VAL A 415 -6.71 -24.68 8.00
C VAL A 415 -7.99 -25.45 7.74
N GLU A 416 -8.48 -26.14 8.77
CA GLU A 416 -9.80 -26.76 8.76
C GLU A 416 -10.87 -25.72 9.11
N LEU A 417 -11.91 -25.64 8.29
CA LEU A 417 -13.06 -24.78 8.51
C LEU A 417 -14.30 -25.63 8.78
N SER A 418 -14.94 -25.40 9.92
CA SER A 418 -16.28 -25.90 10.23
C SER A 418 -17.25 -24.74 10.43
N TYR A 419 -18.51 -24.92 10.02
CA TYR A 419 -19.54 -23.90 10.20
C TYR A 419 -20.89 -24.50 10.62
N GLU A 420 -21.67 -23.72 11.36
CA GLU A 420 -23.02 -24.07 11.80
C GLU A 420 -23.96 -22.87 11.64
N VAL A 421 -25.13 -23.10 11.04
CA VAL A 421 -26.22 -22.11 11.00
C VAL A 421 -27.04 -22.26 12.27
N GLN A 422 -27.13 -21.22 13.08
CA GLN A 422 -27.88 -21.28 14.33
C GLN A 422 -29.39 -21.36 14.09
N ASN A 423 -30.06 -22.25 14.83
CA ASN A 423 -31.52 -22.41 14.82
C ASN A 423 -32.15 -22.52 13.41
N PRO A 424 -31.68 -23.44 12.54
CA PRO A 424 -32.04 -23.45 11.12
C PRO A 424 -33.54 -23.66 10.86
N ARG A 425 -34.26 -24.26 11.81
CA ARG A 425 -35.73 -24.48 11.73
C ARG A 425 -36.57 -23.27 12.16
N ARG A 426 -35.97 -22.26 12.78
CA ARG A 426 -36.67 -21.07 13.34
C ARG A 426 -36.34 -19.78 12.59
N LEU A 427 -35.79 -19.89 11.39
CA LEU A 427 -35.44 -18.73 10.59
C LEU A 427 -36.71 -18.09 10.00
N ARG A 428 -36.73 -16.77 10.01
CA ARG A 428 -37.87 -15.93 9.63
C ARG A 428 -37.37 -14.74 8.82
N VAL A 429 -38.17 -14.30 7.86
CA VAL A 429 -37.87 -13.10 7.07
C VAL A 429 -37.64 -11.90 7.99
N GLY A 430 -36.63 -11.08 7.68
CA GLY A 430 -36.30 -9.88 8.45
C GLY A 430 -35.55 -10.11 9.78
N ARG A 431 -35.40 -11.36 10.23
CA ARG A 431 -34.56 -11.71 11.39
C ARG A 431 -33.14 -12.07 10.95
N PRO A 432 -32.11 -11.76 11.77
CA PRO A 432 -30.73 -12.08 11.43
C PRO A 432 -30.51 -13.59 11.43
N VAL A 433 -30.02 -14.11 10.31
CA VAL A 433 -29.46 -15.46 10.20
C VAL A 433 -28.03 -15.39 10.74
N VAL A 434 -27.69 -16.28 11.66
CA VAL A 434 -26.37 -16.32 12.30
C VAL A 434 -25.63 -17.58 11.88
N VAL A 435 -24.42 -17.41 11.36
CA VAL A 435 -23.51 -18.48 10.99
C VAL A 435 -22.28 -18.40 11.88
N GLU A 436 -22.05 -19.45 12.67
CA GLU A 436 -20.82 -19.60 13.46
C GLU A 436 -19.80 -20.37 12.63
N VAL A 437 -18.58 -19.85 12.57
CA VAL A 437 -17.46 -20.43 11.84
C VAL A 437 -16.34 -20.69 12.84
N SER A 438 -15.83 -21.91 12.86
CA SER A 438 -14.64 -22.31 13.62
C SER A 438 -13.52 -22.65 12.65
N LEU A 439 -12.37 -22.02 12.88
CA LEU A 439 -11.14 -22.20 12.11
C LEU A 439 -10.12 -22.86 13.03
N GLU A 440 -9.50 -23.95 12.59
CA GLU A 440 -8.43 -24.63 13.30
C GLU A 440 -7.27 -24.92 12.35
N ARG A 441 -6.07 -24.46 12.70
CA ARG A 441 -4.85 -24.73 11.96
C ARG A 441 -4.28 -26.06 12.40
N GLU A 442 -4.03 -26.95 11.45
CA GLU A 442 -3.41 -28.26 11.73
C GLU A 442 -1.91 -28.13 12.06
N ASP A 443 -1.24 -27.14 11.47
CA ASP A 443 0.20 -26.92 11.65
C ASP A 443 0.54 -26.09 12.91
N ASP A 444 1.58 -26.53 13.63
CA ASP A 444 2.11 -25.81 14.81
C ASP A 444 3.03 -24.61 14.45
N VAL A 445 3.45 -24.48 13.19
CA VAL A 445 4.50 -23.51 12.79
C VAL A 445 3.91 -22.18 12.32
N VAL A 446 3.64 -21.29 13.28
CA VAL A 446 3.23 -19.91 12.99
C VAL A 446 4.44 -19.01 12.74
N GLY A 447 4.38 -18.18 11.72
CA GLY A 447 5.34 -17.10 11.47
C GLY A 447 5.00 -16.33 10.20
N PRO A 448 5.83 -15.36 9.80
CA PRO A 448 5.50 -14.46 8.70
C PRO A 448 5.35 -15.22 7.38
N VAL A 449 4.55 -14.65 6.48
CA VAL A 449 4.34 -15.13 5.11
C VAL A 449 5.69 -15.26 4.39
N ILE A 450 5.91 -16.39 3.71
CA ILE A 450 7.07 -16.56 2.83
C ILE A 450 6.70 -16.02 1.46
N ALA A 451 7.14 -14.79 1.18
CA ALA A 451 6.91 -14.09 -0.08
C ALA A 451 8.23 -13.42 -0.53
N PRO A 452 9.16 -14.16 -1.15
CA PRO A 452 10.52 -13.66 -1.42
C PRO A 452 10.58 -12.49 -2.40
N PHE A 453 9.53 -12.28 -3.20
CA PHE A 453 9.43 -11.17 -4.16
C PHE A 453 8.75 -9.93 -3.56
N PHE A 454 8.21 -10.01 -2.34
CA PHE A 454 7.56 -8.89 -1.68
C PHE A 454 8.56 -8.19 -0.73
N PRO A 455 8.65 -6.84 -0.73
CA PRO A 455 9.74 -6.13 -0.05
C PRO A 455 9.63 -6.12 1.48
N GLN A 456 8.44 -6.35 2.05
CA GLN A 456 8.20 -6.29 3.49
C GLN A 456 7.82 -7.65 4.05
N LYS A 457 8.12 -7.88 5.33
CA LYS A 457 7.55 -9.02 6.06
C LYS A 457 6.06 -8.77 6.28
N ARG A 458 5.26 -9.80 6.09
CA ARG A 458 3.80 -9.76 6.29
C ARG A 458 3.37 -10.90 7.18
N GLU A 459 2.34 -10.65 7.97
CA GLU A 459 1.57 -11.69 8.64
C GLU A 459 0.37 -12.09 7.78
N GLU A 460 -0.13 -13.30 8.00
CA GLU A 460 -1.28 -13.84 7.28
C GLU A 460 -2.56 -13.13 7.73
N GLY A 461 -3.32 -12.59 6.76
CA GLY A 461 -4.67 -12.12 6.94
C GLY A 461 -5.67 -13.00 6.19
N TRP A 462 -6.87 -13.12 6.74
CA TRP A 462 -7.94 -13.91 6.14
C TRP A 462 -9.25 -13.13 6.14
N TRP A 463 -10.08 -13.40 5.14
CA TRP A 463 -11.47 -12.96 5.10
C TRP A 463 -12.40 -14.18 5.14
N VAL A 464 -13.42 -14.09 5.99
CA VAL A 464 -14.58 -14.98 5.97
C VAL A 464 -15.74 -14.19 5.40
N VAL A 465 -16.29 -14.63 4.27
CA VAL A 465 -17.33 -13.92 3.52
C VAL A 465 -18.52 -14.82 3.31
N ILE A 466 -19.73 -14.30 3.52
CA ILE A 466 -20.96 -14.96 3.09
C ILE A 466 -21.53 -14.15 1.93
N GLY A 467 -21.83 -14.83 0.82
CA GLY A 467 -22.40 -14.20 -0.35
C GLY A 467 -23.39 -15.10 -1.08
N GLU A 468 -24.17 -14.47 -1.96
CA GLU A 468 -25.06 -15.14 -2.91
C GLU A 468 -24.48 -14.99 -4.32
N PRO A 469 -23.88 -16.05 -4.91
CA PRO A 469 -23.20 -15.96 -6.20
C PRO A 469 -24.13 -15.61 -7.36
N LYS A 470 -25.41 -16.01 -7.30
CA LYS A 470 -26.38 -15.79 -8.38
C LYS A 470 -26.75 -14.32 -8.54
N SER A 471 -26.91 -13.61 -7.44
CA SER A 471 -27.24 -12.18 -7.41
C SER A 471 -26.00 -11.28 -7.34
N ASN A 472 -24.80 -11.88 -7.21
CA ASN A 472 -23.54 -11.17 -6.99
C ASN A 472 -23.57 -10.30 -5.72
N SER A 473 -24.31 -10.74 -4.70
CA SER A 473 -24.51 -10.00 -3.46
C SER A 473 -23.58 -10.51 -2.37
N LEU A 474 -22.83 -9.60 -1.75
CA LEU A 474 -22.07 -9.85 -0.53
C LEU A 474 -22.97 -9.53 0.66
N LEU A 475 -23.15 -10.50 1.56
CA LEU A 475 -24.11 -10.43 2.66
C LEU A 475 -23.43 -10.15 4.00
N SER A 476 -22.27 -10.75 4.24
CA SER A 476 -21.51 -10.58 5.48
C SER A 476 -20.03 -10.80 5.23
N ILE A 477 -19.17 -10.08 5.94
CA ILE A 477 -17.72 -10.18 5.82
C ILE A 477 -17.06 -9.93 7.18
N LYS A 478 -16.05 -10.75 7.50
CA LYS A 478 -15.17 -10.51 8.65
C LYS A 478 -13.72 -10.78 8.28
N ARG A 479 -12.83 -9.90 8.72
CA ARG A 479 -11.38 -10.12 8.65
C ARG A 479 -10.90 -10.80 9.92
N VAL A 480 -10.01 -11.78 9.78
CA VAL A 480 -9.43 -12.53 10.91
C VAL A 480 -7.92 -12.68 10.74
N ALA A 481 -7.18 -12.45 11.82
CA ALA A 481 -5.78 -12.85 11.95
C ALA A 481 -5.77 -14.21 12.66
N LEU A 482 -5.43 -15.27 11.92
CA LEU A 482 -5.50 -16.64 12.43
C LEU A 482 -4.15 -17.08 12.99
N GLY A 483 -4.09 -17.25 14.31
CA GLY A 483 -3.01 -18.00 14.97
C GLY A 483 -3.24 -19.51 14.82
N ARG A 484 -3.55 -20.17 15.94
CA ARG A 484 -3.88 -21.61 15.97
C ARG A 484 -5.35 -21.91 15.69
N ALA A 485 -6.26 -21.17 16.33
CA ALA A 485 -7.69 -21.35 16.14
C ALA A 485 -8.43 -20.03 16.32
N ALA A 486 -9.59 -19.89 15.67
CA ALA A 486 -10.46 -18.73 15.81
C ALA A 486 -11.93 -19.17 15.71
N ARG A 487 -12.81 -18.47 16.43
CA ARG A 487 -14.26 -18.60 16.29
C ARG A 487 -14.85 -17.26 15.89
N LEU A 488 -15.68 -17.27 14.87
CA LEU A 488 -16.24 -16.08 14.26
C LEU A 488 -17.74 -16.28 14.13
N ARG A 489 -18.48 -15.19 14.36
CA ARG A 489 -19.92 -15.14 14.14
C ARG A 489 -20.20 -14.18 12.99
N LEU A 490 -20.83 -14.64 11.93
CA LEU A 490 -21.30 -13.80 10.84
C LEU A 490 -22.82 -13.77 10.86
N ASP A 491 -23.39 -12.61 10.61
CA ASP A 491 -24.83 -12.43 10.55
C ASP A 491 -25.24 -11.61 9.33
N PHE A 492 -26.44 -11.91 8.82
CA PHE A 492 -27.06 -11.24 7.68
C PHE A 492 -28.58 -11.40 7.73
N VAL A 493 -29.31 -10.59 6.96
CA VAL A 493 -30.79 -10.62 6.92
C VAL A 493 -31.26 -11.14 5.56
N VAL A 494 -32.29 -11.99 5.58
CA VAL A 494 -32.93 -12.51 4.37
C VAL A 494 -34.27 -11.82 4.15
N GLY A 495 -34.45 -11.23 2.98
CA GLY A 495 -35.60 -10.39 2.64
C GLY A 495 -36.81 -11.12 2.06
N ALA A 496 -36.68 -12.39 1.67
CA ALA A 496 -37.78 -13.16 1.08
C ALA A 496 -37.91 -14.55 1.72
N PRO A 497 -39.14 -15.07 1.86
CA PRO A 497 -39.35 -16.44 2.32
C PRO A 497 -38.87 -17.45 1.27
N GLY A 498 -38.63 -18.68 1.71
CA GLY A 498 -38.26 -19.81 0.86
C GLY A 498 -36.84 -20.31 1.08
N ARG A 499 -36.39 -21.14 0.14
CA ARG A 499 -35.08 -21.80 0.18
C ARG A 499 -34.05 -20.96 -0.56
N HIS A 500 -33.06 -20.47 0.19
CA HIS A 500 -31.97 -19.66 -0.33
C HIS A 500 -30.66 -20.44 -0.32
N ALA A 501 -29.82 -20.23 -1.33
CA ALA A 501 -28.53 -20.89 -1.47
C ALA A 501 -27.41 -19.86 -1.40
N TYR A 502 -26.50 -20.05 -0.44
CA TYR A 502 -25.39 -19.15 -0.15
C TYR A 502 -24.06 -19.90 -0.25
N THR A 503 -22.99 -19.13 -0.35
CA THR A 503 -21.62 -19.65 -0.29
C THR A 503 -20.86 -18.92 0.80
N LEU A 504 -20.21 -19.69 1.65
CA LEU A 504 -19.21 -19.23 2.61
C LEU A 504 -17.83 -19.33 1.94
N TYR A 505 -17.14 -18.22 1.85
CA TYR A 505 -15.78 -18.11 1.33
C TYR A 505 -14.80 -17.88 2.47
N PHE A 506 -13.68 -18.58 2.43
CA PHE A 506 -12.53 -18.34 3.29
C PHE A 506 -11.34 -18.01 2.39
N MET A 507 -10.92 -16.74 2.41
CA MET A 507 -9.96 -16.19 1.45
C MET A 507 -8.71 -15.68 2.15
N SER A 508 -7.53 -16.05 1.67
CA SER A 508 -6.25 -15.50 2.15
C SER A 508 -5.97 -14.12 1.55
N ASP A 509 -5.15 -13.30 2.21
CA ASP A 509 -4.56 -12.09 1.64
C ASP A 509 -3.12 -12.24 1.15
N ALA A 510 -2.59 -13.47 1.22
CA ALA A 510 -1.16 -13.73 1.08
C ALA A 510 -0.81 -14.95 0.21
N TYR A 511 -1.58 -16.04 0.25
CA TYR A 511 -1.29 -17.27 -0.48
C TYR A 511 -2.40 -17.59 -1.48
N LEU A 512 -2.03 -18.07 -2.66
CA LEU A 512 -2.99 -18.58 -3.64
C LEU A 512 -3.17 -20.08 -3.46
N GLY A 513 -4.39 -20.58 -3.66
CA GLY A 513 -4.72 -22.01 -3.60
C GLY A 513 -5.08 -22.53 -2.21
N ALA A 514 -5.10 -21.65 -1.19
CA ALA A 514 -5.55 -21.96 0.16
C ALA A 514 -7.00 -21.52 0.44
N ASP A 515 -7.65 -20.93 -0.57
CA ASP A 515 -9.02 -20.44 -0.46
C ASP A 515 -10.02 -21.60 -0.46
N GLN A 516 -11.08 -21.48 0.34
CA GLN A 516 -12.09 -22.52 0.49
C GLN A 516 -13.50 -21.96 0.26
N GLU A 517 -14.35 -22.76 -0.37
CA GLU A 517 -15.75 -22.41 -0.64
C GLU A 517 -16.70 -23.51 -0.15
N TYR A 518 -17.67 -23.14 0.69
CA TYR A 518 -18.69 -24.04 1.21
C TYR A 518 -20.09 -23.55 0.83
N LYS A 519 -20.79 -24.34 0.02
CA LYS A 519 -22.18 -24.05 -0.35
C LYS A 519 -23.12 -24.56 0.73
N PHE A 520 -24.06 -23.72 1.16
CA PHE A 520 -25.07 -24.07 2.13
C PHE A 520 -26.43 -23.52 1.73
N THR A 521 -27.50 -24.11 2.26
CA THR A 521 -28.87 -23.65 2.02
C THR A 521 -29.56 -23.33 3.32
N VAL A 522 -30.38 -22.29 3.28
CA VAL A 522 -31.16 -21.81 4.42
C VAL A 522 -32.62 -21.74 4.01
N ASP A 523 -33.50 -22.36 4.79
CA ASP A 523 -34.94 -22.31 4.60
C ASP A 523 -35.53 -21.26 5.55
N VAL A 524 -36.05 -20.18 4.98
CA VAL A 524 -36.60 -19.05 5.73
C VAL A 524 -38.12 -19.07 5.61
N ALA A 525 -38.83 -19.14 6.75
CA ALA A 525 -40.28 -19.06 6.76
C ALA A 525 -40.75 -17.60 6.74
N ASP A 526 -42.01 -17.37 6.35
CA ASP A 526 -42.64 -16.05 6.36
C ASP A 526 -42.52 -15.35 7.73
N ALA A 527 -42.53 -14.02 7.68
CA ALA A 527 -42.68 -13.22 8.90
C ALA A 527 -43.99 -13.66 9.62
N PRO A 528 -44.03 -13.68 10.95
CA PRO A 528 -45.29 -13.90 11.64
C PRO A 528 -46.29 -12.83 11.17
N ASP A 529 -47.50 -13.25 10.78
CA ASP A 529 -48.62 -12.33 10.66
C ASP A 529 -48.81 -11.70 12.05
N ASP A 530 -48.65 -10.38 12.16
CA ASP A 530 -48.97 -9.60 13.37
C ASP A 530 -50.50 -9.49 13.58
N ASP A 531 -51.23 -10.58 13.35
CA ASP A 531 -52.68 -10.72 13.54
C ASP A 531 -52.97 -11.91 14.46
N SER A 532 -52.52 -11.83 15.72
CA SER A 532 -53.22 -12.48 16.85
C SER A 532 -52.67 -12.02 18.22
N ASP A 533 -52.80 -10.74 18.54
CA ASP A 533 -52.96 -10.30 19.94
C ASP A 533 -54.29 -9.54 20.03
N SER A 534 -55.36 -10.29 19.75
CA SER A 534 -56.71 -9.98 20.21
C SER A 534 -57.24 -11.24 20.89
N ASP A 535 -57.03 -11.31 22.21
CA ASP A 535 -58.08 -11.61 23.20
C ASP A 535 -57.58 -11.46 24.64
#